data_AF-A0A6J7PJE2-F1
#
_entry.id   AF-A0A6J7PJE2-F1
#
_cell.length_a   1.000
_cell.length_b   1.000
_cell.length_c   1.000
_cell.angle_alpha   90.00
_cell.angle_beta   90.00
_cell.angle_gamma   90.00
#
_symmetry.space_group_name_H-M   'P 1'
#
loop_
_entity.id
_entity.type
_entity.pdbx_description
1 polymer ?
#
loop_
_entity_poly.entity_id
_entity_poly.type
_entity_poly.pdbx_seq_one_letter_code
_entity_poly.pdbx_strand_id
1 'polypeptide(L)'
;MRAEGSGPVVFACYGALEVWDLAAGQTISLDTGHMVAYESTVSMQLRKVTGGLVQTFKSGEGLVLDFTGPGRIWSQTRNPSELLGWIKAALGTSNSGPGGMGGALGGLLGRD
;
A
#
# COMPACT_ATOMS: atom_id res chain seq x y z
N MET A 1 -8.95 -13.92 1.16
CA MET A 1 -9.91 -14.72 1.94
C MET A 1 -11.28 -14.60 1.28
N ARG A 2 -12.07 -15.66 1.24
CA ARG A 2 -13.46 -15.64 0.75
C ARG A 2 -14.36 -16.16 1.87
N ALA A 3 -15.47 -15.46 2.11
CA ALA A 3 -16.51 -15.89 3.04
C ALA A 3 -17.77 -16.23 2.24
N GLU A 4 -18.44 -17.32 2.59
CA GLU A 4 -19.70 -17.77 1.98
C GLU A 4 -20.59 -18.43 3.03
N GLY A 5 -21.91 -18.44 2.79
CA GLY A 5 -22.90 -18.93 3.74
C GLY A 5 -23.87 -17.84 4.19
N SER A 6 -24.63 -18.12 5.25
CA SER A 6 -25.61 -17.19 5.81
C SER A 6 -25.21 -16.81 7.23
N GLY A 7 -25.04 -15.52 7.47
CA GLY A 7 -24.66 -14.98 8.77
C GLY A 7 -23.91 -13.65 8.64
N PRO A 8 -23.73 -12.93 9.74
CA PRO A 8 -22.95 -11.71 9.75
C PRO A 8 -21.45 -12.01 9.58
N VAL A 9 -20.77 -11.17 8.80
CA VAL A 9 -19.29 -11.14 8.69
C VAL A 9 -18.80 -9.82 9.27
N VAL A 10 -17.76 -9.88 10.10
CA VAL A 10 -17.13 -8.71 10.70
C VAL A 10 -15.68 -8.63 10.21
N PHE A 11 -15.26 -7.46 9.75
CA PHE A 11 -13.89 -7.15 9.35
C PHE A 11 -13.43 -5.85 10.01
N ALA A 12 -12.13 -5.74 10.26
CA ALA A 12 -11.52 -4.54 10.82
C ALA A 12 -10.88 -3.70 9.72
N CYS A 13 -10.77 -2.40 9.96
CA CYS A 13 -10.04 -1.47 9.10
C CYS A 13 -9.10 -0.60 9.93
N TYR A 14 -8.10 -0.02 9.27
CA TYR A 14 -7.21 0.95 9.90
C TYR A 14 -7.57 2.38 9.45
N GLY A 15 -8.12 3.17 10.38
CA GLY A 15 -8.67 4.50 10.08
C GLY A 15 -10.19 4.47 9.90
N ALA A 16 -10.72 5.32 9.02
CA ALA A 16 -12.13 5.30 8.66
C ALA A 16 -12.39 4.30 7.52
N LEU A 17 -13.58 3.70 7.54
CA LEU A 17 -14.08 2.84 6.48
C LEU A 17 -14.81 3.70 5.45
N GLU A 18 -14.42 3.57 4.19
CA GLU A 18 -15.09 4.19 3.06
C GLU A 18 -15.79 3.12 2.22
N VAL A 19 -16.97 3.43 1.73
CA VAL A 19 -17.83 2.51 1.00
C VAL A 19 -18.12 3.08 -0.38
N TRP A 20 -17.89 2.28 -1.41
CA TRP A 20 -18.16 2.68 -2.79
C TRP A 20 -19.11 1.70 -3.44
N ASP A 21 -20.23 2.20 -3.94
CA ASP A 21 -21.17 1.44 -4.75
C ASP A 21 -20.82 1.65 -6.23
N LEU A 22 -20.39 0.59 -6.90
CA LEU A 22 -20.03 0.60 -8.31
C LEU A 22 -21.23 0.18 -9.15
N ALA A 23 -21.61 1.02 -10.12
CA ALA A 23 -22.54 0.62 -11.17
C ALA A 23 -21.91 -0.45 -12.08
N ALA A 24 -22.74 -1.13 -12.89
CA ALA A 24 -22.25 -2.10 -13.86
C ALA A 24 -21.28 -1.43 -14.85
N GLY A 25 -20.07 -2.00 -14.98
CA GLY A 25 -19.02 -1.45 -15.84
C GLY A 25 -18.28 -0.23 -15.29
N GLN A 26 -18.67 0.30 -14.12
CA GLN A 26 -17.92 1.36 -13.45
C GLN A 26 -16.66 0.77 -12.81
N THR A 27 -15.52 1.41 -13.04
CA THR A 27 -14.23 0.98 -12.52
C THR A 27 -13.62 2.02 -11.59
N ILE A 28 -13.00 1.56 -10.50
CA ILE A 28 -12.17 2.36 -9.60
C ILE A 28 -10.84 1.65 -9.37
N SER A 29 -9.76 2.42 -9.28
CA SER A 29 -8.43 1.93 -8.93
C SER A 29 -8.11 2.27 -7.48
N LEU A 30 -7.62 1.30 -6.72
CA LEU A 30 -7.27 1.41 -5.31
C LEU A 30 -5.87 0.84 -5.05
N ASP A 31 -5.08 1.49 -4.21
CA ASP A 31 -3.81 0.94 -3.73
C ASP A 31 -4.04 -0.33 -2.89
N THR A 32 -3.15 -1.32 -3.01
CA THR A 32 -3.29 -2.62 -2.34
C THR A 32 -3.45 -2.51 -0.82
N GLY A 33 -2.72 -1.58 -0.19
CA GLY A 33 -2.75 -1.36 1.27
C GLY A 33 -4.01 -0.66 1.80
N HIS A 34 -4.92 -0.26 0.93
CA HIS A 34 -6.18 0.40 1.28
C HIS A 34 -7.42 -0.49 1.07
N MET A 35 -7.27 -1.69 0.50
CA MET A 35 -8.38 -2.62 0.31
C MET A 35 -8.79 -3.29 1.63
N VAL A 36 -10.09 -3.25 1.96
CA VAL A 36 -10.65 -3.97 3.12
C VAL A 36 -11.46 -5.17 2.66
N ALA A 37 -12.48 -4.97 1.83
CA ALA A 37 -13.36 -6.01 1.33
C ALA A 37 -14.05 -5.58 0.02
N TYR A 38 -14.63 -6.53 -0.71
CA TYR A 38 -15.48 -6.26 -1.86
C TYR A 38 -16.50 -7.39 -2.03
N GLU A 39 -17.65 -7.07 -2.62
CA GLU A 39 -18.68 -8.06 -2.92
C GLU A 39 -18.24 -9.01 -4.04
N SER A 40 -18.75 -10.25 -4.03
CA SER A 40 -18.40 -11.27 -5.02
C SER A 40 -18.83 -10.94 -6.45
N THR A 41 -19.72 -9.96 -6.63
CA THR A 41 -20.17 -9.48 -7.95
C THR A 41 -19.17 -8.51 -8.60
N VAL A 42 -18.24 -7.96 -7.82
CA VAL A 42 -17.22 -7.03 -8.30
C VAL A 42 -16.04 -7.83 -8.86
N SER A 43 -15.62 -7.49 -10.08
CA SER A 43 -14.39 -8.02 -10.68
C SER A 43 -13.18 -7.27 -10.15
N MET A 44 -12.14 -7.99 -9.72
CA MET A 44 -10.88 -7.41 -9.23
C MET A 44 -9.72 -7.82 -10.13
N GLN A 45 -8.93 -6.84 -10.57
CA GLN A 45 -7.69 -7.07 -11.33
C GLN A 45 -6.49 -6.41 -10.65
N LEU A 46 -5.46 -7.19 -10.34
CA LEU A 46 -4.17 -6.67 -9.88
C LEU A 46 -3.35 -6.20 -11.09
N ARG A 47 -2.91 -4.95 -11.06
CA ARG A 47 -2.01 -4.37 -12.07
C ARG A 47 -0.73 -3.86 -11.42
N LYS A 48 0.38 -4.08 -12.11
CA LYS A 48 1.67 -3.48 -11.77
C LYS A 48 1.77 -2.10 -12.39
N VAL A 49 2.05 -1.09 -11.58
CA VAL A 49 2.36 0.25 -12.06
C VAL A 49 3.82 0.26 -12.50
N THR A 50 4.06 -0.05 -13.77
CA THR A 50 5.38 0.08 -14.39
C THR A 50 5.64 1.55 -14.71
N GLY A 51 6.24 2.29 -13.77
CA GLY A 51 6.69 3.65 -14.02
C GLY A 51 7.79 4.10 -13.08
N GLY A 52 9.05 3.95 -13.49
CA GLY A 52 10.22 4.60 -12.89
C GLY A 52 10.60 4.18 -11.45
N LEU A 53 11.91 4.06 -11.18
CA LEU A 53 12.50 3.78 -9.86
C LEU A 53 11.97 4.68 -8.72
N VAL A 54 11.38 5.85 -9.03
CA VAL A 54 10.88 6.84 -8.07
C VAL A 54 9.43 6.57 -7.61
N GLN A 55 8.56 5.96 -8.42
CA GLN A 55 7.17 5.64 -7.98
C GLN A 55 7.12 4.36 -7.14
N THR A 56 7.95 3.37 -7.46
CA THR A 56 8.10 2.14 -6.65
C THR A 56 8.51 2.46 -5.20
N PHE A 57 9.24 3.56 -4.99
CA PHE A 57 9.75 3.97 -3.67
C PHE A 57 8.69 4.61 -2.75
N LYS A 58 7.56 5.10 -3.29
CA LYS A 58 6.52 5.77 -2.49
C LYS A 58 5.48 4.83 -1.87
N SER A 59 5.42 3.57 -2.30
CA SER A 59 4.44 2.57 -1.80
C SER A 59 5.06 1.20 -1.51
N GLY A 60 6.31 0.95 -1.92
CA GLY A 60 7.03 -0.31 -1.67
C GLY A 60 6.60 -1.50 -2.52
N GLU A 61 5.43 -1.49 -3.17
CA GLU A 61 4.95 -2.64 -3.96
C GLU A 61 4.63 -2.31 -5.43
N GLY A 62 4.32 -1.07 -5.79
CA GLY A 62 4.05 -0.70 -7.20
C GLY A 62 2.88 -1.49 -7.80
N LEU A 63 1.92 -1.86 -6.97
CA LEU A 63 0.74 -2.66 -7.31
C LEU A 63 -0.53 -1.86 -7.02
N VAL A 64 -1.48 -1.93 -7.93
CA VAL A 64 -2.80 -1.29 -7.83
C VAL A 64 -3.87 -2.33 -8.15
N LEU A 65 -5.00 -2.24 -7.46
CA LEU A 65 -6.18 -3.07 -7.68
C LEU A 65 -7.22 -2.26 -8.44
N ASP A 66 -7.66 -2.76 -9.59
CA ASP A 66 -8.82 -2.23 -10.29
C ASP A 66 -10.05 -3.07 -9.93
N PHE A 67 -11.12 -2.38 -9.52
CA PHE A 67 -12.40 -2.97 -9.20
C PHE A 67 -13.44 -2.51 -10.21
N THR A 68 -14.12 -3.45 -10.87
CA THR A 68 -15.20 -3.16 -11.83
C THR A 68 -16.51 -3.74 -11.32
N GLY A 69 -17.53 -2.89 -11.21
CA GLY A 69 -18.87 -3.26 -10.73
C GLY A 69 -19.67 -4.13 -11.71
N PRO A 70 -20.88 -4.57 -11.30
CA PRO A 70 -21.66 -3.99 -10.21
C PRO A 70 -21.36 -4.55 -8.82
N GLY A 71 -21.49 -3.73 -7.79
CA GLY A 71 -21.41 -4.13 -6.39
C GLY A 71 -20.65 -3.14 -5.52
N ARG A 72 -20.47 -3.51 -4.26
CA ARG A 72 -19.85 -2.66 -3.24
C ARG A 72 -18.40 -3.03 -2.97
N ILE A 73 -17.57 -2.01 -2.78
CA ILE A 73 -16.22 -2.14 -2.24
C ILE A 73 -16.08 -1.35 -0.94
N TRP A 74 -15.22 -1.84 -0.05
CA TRP A 74 -14.85 -1.19 1.20
C TRP A 74 -13.35 -0.90 1.21
N SER A 75 -12.99 0.35 1.44
CA SER A 75 -11.61 0.82 1.57
C SER A 75 -11.36 1.43 2.95
N GLN A 76 -10.08 1.56 3.31
CA GLN A 76 -9.66 2.20 4.55
C GLN A 76 -8.86 3.47 4.26
N THR A 77 -9.02 4.51 5.09
CA THR A 77 -8.34 5.80 4.85
C THR A 77 -6.84 5.78 5.18
N ARG A 78 -6.38 4.83 6.01
CA ARG A 78 -4.98 4.76 6.44
C ARG A 78 -4.38 3.42 6.10
N ASN A 79 -3.09 3.43 5.76
CA ASN A 79 -2.31 2.23 5.52
C ASN A 79 -1.33 2.02 6.69
N PRO A 80 -1.40 0.89 7.42
CA PRO A 80 -0.52 0.63 8.55
C PRO A 80 0.95 0.46 8.13
N SER A 81 1.21 -0.05 6.92
CA SER A 81 2.56 -0.20 6.36
C SER A 81 3.20 1.16 6.10
N GLU A 82 2.44 2.12 5.58
CA GLU A 82 2.90 3.51 5.38
C GLU A 82 3.22 4.19 6.71
N LEU A 83 2.35 4.02 7.72
CA LEU A 83 2.62 4.53 9.06
C LEU A 83 3.92 3.94 9.61
N LEU A 84 4.10 2.63 9.52
CA LEU A 84 5.31 1.97 10.01
C LEU A 84 6.56 2.45 9.26
N GLY A 85 6.46 2.65 7.94
CA GLY A 85 7.52 3.25 7.13
C GLY A 85 7.92 4.63 7.62
N TRP A 86 6.93 5.49 7.86
CA TRP A 86 7.14 6.83 8.41
C TRP A 86 7.79 6.78 9.81
N ILE A 87 7.30 5.92 10.71
CA ILE A 87 7.88 5.74 12.05
C ILE A 87 9.34 5.28 11.96
N LYS A 88 9.64 4.29 11.12
CA LYS A 88 11.02 3.78 10.95
C LYS A 88 11.97 4.86 10.44
N ALA A 89 11.52 5.67 9.48
CA ALA A 89 12.30 6.79 8.97
C ALA A 89 12.53 7.86 10.04
N ALA A 90 11.50 8.16 10.85
CA ALA A 90 11.57 9.18 11.90
C ALA A 90 12.44 8.75 13.09
N LEU A 91 12.34 7.48 13.52
CA LEU A 91 13.13 6.96 14.64
C LEU A 91 14.61 6.80 14.28
N GLY A 92 14.92 6.66 12.98
CA GLY A 92 16.24 6.30 12.50
C GLY A 92 16.61 4.89 12.96
N THR A 93 17.01 4.01 12.03
CA THR A 93 17.72 2.81 12.47
C THR A 93 19.10 3.26 12.94
N SER A 94 19.23 3.59 14.22
CA SER A 94 20.49 3.74 14.93
C SER A 94 21.15 2.37 15.09
N ASN A 95 21.38 1.69 13.97
CA ASN A 95 22.39 0.66 13.92
C ASN A 95 23.72 1.35 13.58
N SER A 96 24.18 2.16 14.52
CA SER A 96 25.61 2.43 14.69
C SER A 96 26.28 1.13 15.15
N GLY A 97 26.37 0.16 14.25
CA GLY A 97 27.40 -0.87 14.30
C GLY A 97 28.70 -0.24 13.78
N PRO A 98 29.87 -0.56 14.37
CA PRO A 98 31.14 -0.02 13.90
C PRO A 98 31.49 -0.65 12.55
N GLY A 99 31.08 0.01 11.46
CA GLY A 99 31.48 -0.35 10.10
C GLY A 99 30.34 -0.30 9.10
N GLY A 100 30.30 0.75 8.28
CA GLY A 100 29.58 0.68 7.00
C GLY A 100 28.66 1.86 6.67
N MET A 101 29.18 3.10 6.64
CA MET A 101 28.80 4.10 5.62
C MET A 101 29.79 5.27 5.60
N GLY A 102 31.08 4.97 5.46
CA GLY A 102 32.16 5.96 5.35
C GLY A 102 32.82 5.96 3.97
N GLY A 103 32.04 5.85 2.89
CA GLY A 103 32.59 5.53 1.56
C GLY A 103 32.28 6.48 0.41
N ALA A 104 31.66 7.64 0.62
CA ALA A 104 31.28 8.52 -0.51
C ALA A 104 31.53 10.03 -0.35
N LEU A 105 32.07 10.51 0.77
CA LEU A 105 32.21 11.97 1.01
C LEU A 105 33.52 12.41 1.70
N GLY A 106 34.58 11.58 1.68
CA GLY A 106 35.84 11.88 2.38
C GLY A 106 37.12 11.86 1.55
N GLY A 107 37.06 11.50 0.26
CA GLY A 107 38.26 11.37 -0.58
C GLY A 107 38.77 12.68 -1.21
N LEU A 108 38.12 13.82 -0.94
CA LEU A 108 38.47 15.13 -1.51
C LEU A 108 39.45 15.94 -0.64
N LEU A 109 39.95 15.41 0.48
CA LEU A 109 40.79 16.15 1.43
C LEU A 109 42.11 15.43 1.80
N GLY A 110 42.66 14.63 0.90
CA GLY A 110 43.99 14.02 1.03
C GLY A 110 44.83 14.24 -0.21
N ARG A 111 45.42 15.43 -0.33
CA ARG A 111 46.48 15.74 -1.30
C ARG A 111 47.45 16.73 -0.64
N ASP A 112 48.28 16.21 0.24
CA ASP A 112 49.65 16.70 0.45
C ASP A 112 50.57 16.17 -0.67
#